data_AF-A0AAU3DR85-F1
#
_entry.id   AF-A0AAU3DR85-F1
#
_cell.length_a   1.000
_cell.length_b   1.000
_cell.length_c   1.000
_cell.angle_alpha   90.00
_cell.angle_beta   90.00
_cell.angle_gamma   90.00
#
_symmetry.space_group_name_H-M   'P 1'
#
loop_
_entity.id
_entity.type
_entity.pdbx_description
1 polymer ?
#
loop_
_entity_poly.entity_id
_entity_poly.type
_entity_poly.pdbx_seq_one_letter_code
_entity_poly.pdbx_strand_id
1 'polypeptide(L)'
;MADYPALHGPSRPDWNCLVCGAPWPCLTRKRQLKELCQCNIRTLVRYMTSYLPDAHTEITGMSTTDITERIVGWCGRPLEMWAVQEHPPTREIKSGTDATYPIERQGDMDATDNGPAQSRSEQAEAAEQEAARQRLLKQAEADRIPADDTTRAVPDRRWRRDHP
;
A
#
# COMPACT_ATOMS: atom_id res chain seq x y z
N MET A 1 -8.31 -17.30 -29.20
CA MET A 1 -6.86 -17.26 -28.98
C MET A 1 -6.66 -16.37 -27.78
N ALA A 2 -6.13 -16.89 -26.67
CA ALA A 2 -5.90 -16.05 -25.49
C ALA A 2 -4.90 -14.97 -25.90
N ASP A 3 -5.33 -13.70 -25.86
CA ASP A 3 -4.45 -12.54 -25.79
C ASP A 3 -3.49 -12.79 -24.62
N TYR A 4 -2.36 -13.45 -24.88
CA TYR A 4 -1.27 -13.51 -23.92
C TYR A 4 -0.79 -12.07 -23.83
N PRO A 5 -1.06 -11.36 -22.71
CA PRO A 5 -0.73 -9.95 -22.62
C PRO A 5 0.77 -9.82 -22.89
N ALA A 6 1.13 -9.02 -23.89
CA ALA A 6 2.51 -8.80 -24.27
C ALA A 6 3.32 -8.51 -23.00
N LEU A 7 4.37 -9.30 -22.78
CA LEU A 7 5.13 -9.22 -21.54
C LEU A 7 5.89 -7.88 -21.54
N HIS A 8 5.44 -6.92 -20.73
CA HIS A 8 6.10 -5.61 -20.57
C HIS A 8 7.43 -5.73 -19.81
N GLY A 9 8.44 -6.33 -20.46
CA GLY A 9 9.79 -6.52 -19.93
C GLY A 9 10.70 -5.30 -20.11
N PRO A 10 11.82 -5.24 -19.37
CA PRO A 10 12.85 -4.21 -19.54
C PRO A 10 13.69 -4.48 -20.80
N SER A 11 13.95 -3.45 -21.59
CA SER A 11 14.91 -3.44 -22.68
C SER A 11 16.29 -3.06 -22.12
N ARG A 12 17.26 -3.97 -22.15
CA ARG A 12 18.64 -3.65 -21.74
C ARG A 12 19.41 -3.14 -22.96
N PRO A 13 20.26 -2.09 -22.83
CA PRO A 13 20.59 -1.35 -21.61
C PRO A 13 19.72 -0.10 -21.37
N ASP A 14 18.72 0.19 -22.20
CA ASP A 14 17.95 1.45 -22.09
C ASP A 14 16.98 1.51 -20.89
N TRP A 15 16.72 0.37 -20.24
CA TRP A 15 15.75 0.18 -19.15
C TRP A 15 14.36 0.75 -19.46
N ASN A 16 13.93 0.62 -20.72
CA ASN A 16 12.61 0.99 -21.20
C ASN A 16 11.74 -0.24 -21.39
N CYS A 17 10.42 -0.06 -21.46
CA CYS A 17 9.52 -1.16 -21.68
C CYS A 17 9.54 -1.59 -23.15
N LEU A 18 9.75 -2.89 -23.42
CA LEU A 18 9.78 -3.43 -24.79
C LEU A 18 8.50 -3.20 -25.59
N VAL A 19 7.36 -3.02 -24.92
CA VAL A 19 6.04 -2.86 -25.56
C VAL A 19 5.61 -1.38 -25.60
N CYS A 20 5.80 -0.65 -24.49
CA CYS A 20 5.34 0.74 -24.39
C CYS A 20 6.39 1.78 -24.77
N GLY A 21 7.68 1.44 -24.76
CA GLY A 21 8.78 2.41 -24.82
C GLY A 21 8.96 3.29 -23.58
N ALA A 22 7.98 3.35 -22.67
CA ALA A 22 8.05 4.07 -21.40
C ALA A 22 9.15 3.53 -20.47
N PRO A 23 9.68 4.35 -19.54
CA PRO A 23 10.68 3.90 -18.57
C PRO A 23 10.17 2.68 -17.80
N TRP A 24 10.93 1.59 -17.83
CA TRP A 24 10.60 0.38 -17.08
C TRP A 24 10.89 0.61 -15.59
N PRO A 25 10.03 0.14 -14.67
CA PRO A 25 8.74 -0.53 -14.91
C PRO A 25 7.61 0.45 -15.30
N CYS A 26 6.95 0.20 -16.43
CA CYS A 26 5.82 1.01 -16.88
C CYS A 26 4.54 0.72 -16.05
N LEU A 27 3.54 1.62 -16.08
CA LEU A 27 2.30 1.46 -15.30
C LEU A 27 1.60 0.12 -15.56
N THR A 28 1.54 -0.34 -16.80
CA THR A 28 0.95 -1.65 -17.15
C THR A 28 1.70 -2.80 -16.47
N ARG A 29 3.04 -2.79 -16.53
CA ARG A 29 3.86 -3.81 -15.87
C ARG A 29 3.72 -3.76 -14.35
N LYS A 30 3.68 -2.55 -13.75
CA LYS A 30 3.47 -2.38 -12.32
C LYS A 30 2.15 -3.02 -11.85
N ARG A 31 1.06 -2.87 -12.62
CA ARG A 31 -0.25 -3.52 -12.36
C ARG A 31 -0.14 -5.04 -12.45
N GLN A 32 0.40 -5.55 -13.56
CA GLN A 32 0.59 -6.99 -13.79
C GLN A 32 1.40 -7.64 -12.67
N LEU A 33 2.51 -7.02 -12.25
CA LEU A 33 3.36 -7.57 -11.19
C LEU A 33 2.68 -7.59 -9.82
N LYS A 34 1.86 -6.58 -9.50
CA LYS A 34 1.05 -6.60 -8.28
C LYS A 34 0.04 -7.74 -8.30
N GLU A 35 -0.66 -7.91 -9.42
CA GLU A 35 -1.63 -8.99 -9.58
C GLU A 35 -0.97 -10.39 -9.52
N LEU A 36 0.13 -10.58 -10.25
CA LEU A 36 0.93 -11.81 -10.22
C LEU A 36 1.45 -12.16 -8.82
N CYS A 37 1.81 -11.15 -8.03
CA CYS A 37 2.25 -11.33 -6.64
C CYS A 37 1.09 -11.37 -5.63
N GLN A 38 -0.18 -11.43 -6.08
CA GLN A 38 -1.38 -11.40 -5.22
C GLN A 38 -1.38 -10.19 -4.28
N CYS A 39 -0.89 -9.04 -4.75
CA CYS A 39 -0.69 -7.82 -3.98
C CYS A 39 0.23 -7.98 -2.75
N ASN A 40 1.00 -9.07 -2.65
CA ASN A 40 1.94 -9.28 -1.56
C ASN A 40 3.21 -8.44 -1.76
N ILE A 41 3.33 -7.37 -0.97
CA ILE A 41 4.45 -6.42 -1.04
C ILE A 41 5.80 -7.12 -0.83
N ARG A 42 5.90 -8.12 0.07
CA ARG A 42 7.17 -8.81 0.34
C ARG A 42 7.64 -9.62 -0.86
N THR A 43 6.72 -10.35 -1.50
CA THR A 43 7.02 -11.12 -2.72
C THR A 43 7.40 -10.18 -3.86
N LEU A 44 6.67 -9.08 -4.03
CA LEU A 44 6.92 -8.11 -5.07
C LEU A 44 8.26 -7.40 -4.91
N VAL A 45 8.59 -6.91 -3.70
CA VAL A 45 9.90 -6.29 -3.42
C VAL A 45 11.01 -7.29 -3.70
N ARG A 46 10.91 -8.53 -3.20
CA ARG A 46 11.93 -9.56 -3.44
C ARG A 46 12.16 -9.81 -4.93
N TYR A 47 11.09 -9.90 -5.71
CA TYR A 47 11.17 -10.05 -7.17
C TYR A 47 11.83 -8.84 -7.82
N MET A 48 11.41 -7.62 -7.49
CA MET A 48 11.95 -6.39 -8.10
C MET A 48 13.40 -6.11 -7.70
N THR A 49 13.80 -6.42 -6.46
CA THR A 49 15.18 -6.28 -5.99
C THR A 49 16.17 -7.12 -6.81
N SER A 50 15.73 -8.22 -7.42
CA SER A 50 16.61 -9.04 -8.28
C SER A 50 17.11 -8.29 -9.52
N TYR A 51 16.42 -7.24 -9.96
CA TYR A 51 16.80 -6.39 -11.09
C TYR A 51 17.74 -5.24 -10.71
N LEU A 52 17.93 -4.93 -9.42
CA LEU A 52 18.77 -3.80 -8.98
C LEU A 52 20.25 -3.93 -9.38
N PRO A 53 20.92 -5.09 -9.26
CA PRO A 53 22.33 -5.20 -9.64
C PRO A 53 22.58 -4.87 -11.11
N ASP A 54 21.70 -5.39 -11.99
CA ASP A 54 21.73 -5.09 -13.42
C ASP A 54 21.41 -3.60 -13.68
N ALA A 55 20.39 -3.05 -13.00
CA ALA A 55 19.98 -1.66 -13.16
C ALA A 55 21.08 -0.67 -12.75
N HIS A 56 21.79 -0.94 -11.65
CA HIS A 56 22.90 -0.11 -11.20
C HIS A 56 24.10 -0.16 -12.15
N THR A 57 24.27 -1.28 -12.87
CA THR A 57 25.38 -1.46 -13.80
C THR A 57 25.13 -0.76 -15.13
N GLU A 58 23.88 -0.74 -15.59
CA GLU A 58 23.52 -0.28 -16.94
C GLU A 58 22.91 1.12 -17.00
N ILE A 59 22.21 1.56 -15.96
CA ILE A 59 21.64 2.90 -15.94
C ILE A 59 22.75 3.89 -15.57
N THR A 60 23.34 4.51 -16.59
CA THR A 60 24.33 5.58 -16.41
C THR A 60 23.63 6.93 -16.25
N GLY A 61 23.98 7.70 -15.22
CA GLY A 61 23.52 9.09 -15.04
C GLY A 61 22.41 9.31 -14.00
N MET A 62 21.95 8.27 -13.31
CA MET A 62 21.08 8.38 -12.12
C MET A 62 21.84 7.98 -10.86
N SER A 63 21.45 8.50 -9.70
CA SER A 63 22.02 8.04 -8.43
C SER A 63 21.50 6.64 -8.08
N THR A 64 22.27 5.89 -7.27
CA THR A 64 21.85 4.58 -6.73
C THR A 64 20.49 4.67 -6.01
N THR A 65 20.25 5.76 -5.30
CA THR A 65 18.99 5.98 -4.59
C THR A 65 17.84 6.18 -5.58
N ASP A 66 18.04 6.97 -6.65
CA ASP A 66 17.01 7.20 -7.67
C ASP A 66 16.66 5.92 -8.43
N ILE A 67 17.67 5.10 -8.76
CA ILE A 67 17.46 3.78 -9.38
C ILE A 67 16.66 2.88 -8.45
N THR A 68 17.00 2.85 -7.17
CA THR A 68 16.27 2.04 -6.17
C THR A 68 14.83 2.51 -6.03
N GLU A 69 14.59 3.82 -5.86
CA GLU A 69 13.25 4.39 -5.78
C GLU A 69 12.42 4.11 -7.04
N ARG A 70 13.02 4.21 -8.23
CA ARG A 70 12.37 3.87 -9.49
C ARG A 70 11.95 2.40 -9.58
N ILE A 71 12.84 1.47 -9.22
CA ILE A 71 12.64 0.03 -9.39
C ILE A 71 11.77 -0.56 -8.27
N VAL A 72 11.98 -0.17 -7.01
CA VAL A 72 11.29 -0.77 -5.84
C VAL A 72 10.42 0.21 -5.04
N GLY A 73 10.59 1.53 -5.17
CA GLY A 73 9.88 2.54 -4.37
C GLY A 73 8.36 2.54 -4.54
N TRP A 74 7.86 1.89 -5.61
CA TRP A 74 6.44 1.74 -5.88
C TRP A 74 5.79 0.46 -5.33
N CYS A 75 6.57 -0.51 -4.84
CA CYS A 75 6.04 -1.78 -4.39
C CYS A 75 5.06 -1.63 -3.21
N GLY A 76 5.31 -0.67 -2.32
CA GLY A 76 4.52 -0.44 -1.11
C GLY A 76 3.39 0.59 -1.21
N ARG A 77 3.33 1.41 -2.27
CA ARG A 77 2.28 2.45 -2.38
C ARG A 77 1.14 2.04 -3.35
N PRO A 78 -0.08 2.58 -3.22
CA PRO A 78 -1.19 2.31 -4.13
C PRO A 78 -0.90 2.82 -5.54
N LEU A 79 -1.28 2.07 -6.59
CA LEU A 79 -0.95 2.45 -7.97
C LEU A 79 -1.64 3.75 -8.43
N GLU A 80 -2.74 4.10 -7.79
CA GLU A 80 -3.50 5.33 -8.01
C GLU A 80 -2.64 6.59 -7.80
N MET A 81 -1.68 6.56 -6.87
CA MET A 81 -0.80 7.70 -6.61
C MET A 81 0.21 7.98 -7.73
N TRP A 82 0.49 7.02 -8.63
CA TRP A 82 1.38 7.25 -9.79
C TRP A 82 0.63 7.46 -11.11
N ALA A 83 -0.68 7.17 -11.17
CA ALA A 83 -1.49 7.47 -12.36
C ALA A 83 -1.62 8.99 -12.60
N VAL A 84 -1.50 9.80 -11.54
CA VAL A 84 -1.58 11.26 -11.59
C VAL A 84 -0.28 11.91 -12.10
N GLN A 85 0.85 11.18 -12.08
CA GLN A 85 2.17 11.75 -12.35
C GLN A 85 2.55 11.79 -13.85
N GLU A 86 1.87 11.01 -14.70
CA GLU A 86 2.22 10.85 -16.12
C GLU A 86 1.46 11.80 -17.06
N HIS A 87 0.59 12.69 -16.54
CA HIS A 87 0.11 13.83 -17.31
C HIS A 87 1.06 15.01 -17.09
N PRO A 88 1.82 15.47 -18.11
CA PRO A 88 2.22 16.86 -18.09
C PRO A 88 0.94 17.68 -17.95
N PRO A 89 0.84 18.64 -17.02
CA PRO A 89 -0.16 19.67 -17.18
C PRO A 89 0.20 20.35 -18.50
N THR A 90 -0.52 20.03 -19.57
CA THR A 90 -0.56 20.90 -20.74
C THR A 90 -0.83 22.27 -20.16
N ARG A 91 0.17 23.14 -20.24
CA ARG A 91 0.11 24.54 -19.79
C ARG A 91 -1.14 25.15 -20.43
N GLU A 92 -2.24 25.15 -19.70
CA GLU A 92 -3.33 26.06 -19.98
C GLU A 92 -2.82 27.44 -19.58
N ILE A 93 -2.23 28.14 -20.54
CA ILE A 93 -2.03 29.59 -20.43
C ILE A 93 -3.43 30.20 -20.51
N LYS A 94 -4.06 30.40 -19.36
CA LYS A 94 -5.26 31.23 -19.23
C LYS A 94 -4.77 32.67 -19.14
N SER A 95 -4.42 33.25 -20.29
CA SER A 95 -4.17 34.68 -20.44
C SER A 95 -5.48 35.44 -20.26
N GLY A 96 -5.65 36.12 -19.12
CA GLY A 96 -6.54 37.27 -18.92
C GLY A 96 -8.04 36.98 -19.07
N THR A 97 -8.97 37.67 -18.42
CA THR A 97 -8.94 38.95 -17.72
C THR A 97 -10.30 39.07 -17.01
N ASP A 98 -10.29 39.79 -15.90
CA ASP A 98 -11.41 40.61 -15.41
C ASP A 98 -12.69 39.90 -14.95
N ALA A 99 -12.80 39.74 -13.63
CA ALA A 99 -14.06 39.95 -12.93
C ALA A 99 -13.78 40.25 -11.46
N THR A 100 -13.83 41.54 -11.15
CA THR A 100 -14.06 42.14 -9.83
C THR A 100 -14.92 41.26 -8.92
N TYR A 101 -14.37 40.89 -7.76
CA TYR A 101 -15.19 40.56 -6.59
C TYR A 101 -14.97 41.61 -5.51
N PRO A 102 -16.03 42.24 -4.97
CA PRO A 102 -15.89 43.20 -3.90
C PRO A 102 -15.53 42.50 -2.59
N ILE A 103 -14.58 43.11 -1.88
CA ILE A 103 -14.25 42.83 -0.49
C ILE A 103 -15.35 43.47 0.36
N GLU A 104 -16.27 42.67 0.90
CA GLU A 104 -17.10 43.10 2.02
C GLU A 104 -16.47 42.60 3.32
N ARG A 105 -16.04 43.58 4.12
CA ARG A 105 -15.59 43.43 5.48
C ARG A 105 -16.69 44.04 6.36
N GLN A 106 -17.30 43.26 7.26
CA GLN A 106 -17.48 43.59 8.69
C GLN A 106 -18.42 42.58 9.39
N GLY A 107 -18.08 42.15 10.61
CA GLY A 107 -18.99 41.42 11.50
C GLY A 107 -18.29 40.84 12.73
N ASP A 108 -18.39 41.58 13.83
CA ASP A 108 -17.96 41.28 15.20
C ASP A 108 -18.49 39.96 15.81
N MET A 109 -17.72 39.46 16.80
CA MET A 109 -18.10 38.67 18.00
C MET A 109 -19.06 37.47 17.87
N ASP A 110 -18.62 36.28 18.32
CA ASP A 110 -19.07 35.75 19.61
C ASP A 110 -18.25 34.52 20.05
N ALA A 111 -18.08 34.40 21.37
CA ALA A 111 -17.34 33.36 22.05
C ALA A 111 -17.95 31.97 21.85
N THR A 112 -17.12 30.94 21.62
CA THR A 112 -17.53 29.56 21.90
C THR A 112 -16.92 29.14 23.23
N ASP A 113 -17.65 29.45 24.30
CA ASP A 113 -17.62 28.71 25.55
C ASP A 113 -17.97 27.24 25.25
N ASN A 114 -16.96 26.38 25.16
CA ASN A 114 -17.16 24.93 25.13
C ASN A 114 -17.44 24.45 26.56
N GLY A 115 -18.69 24.58 26.97
CA GLY A 115 -19.18 24.17 28.28
C GLY A 115 -19.15 22.64 28.51
N PRO A 116 -19.43 22.18 29.74
CA PRO A 116 -19.23 20.82 30.29
C PRO A 116 -20.06 19.68 29.64
N ALA A 117 -20.73 19.94 28.52
CA ALA A 117 -21.56 18.98 27.82
C ALA A 117 -20.73 17.88 27.11
N GLN A 118 -19.57 18.23 26.52
CA GLN A 118 -18.68 17.25 25.87
C GLN A 118 -18.15 16.22 26.88
N SER A 119 -17.74 16.69 28.07
CA SER A 119 -17.14 15.85 29.11
C SER A 119 -18.05 14.72 29.60
N ARG A 120 -19.37 14.90 29.61
CA ARG A 120 -20.30 13.85 30.10
C ARG A 120 -20.56 12.77 29.06
N SER A 121 -20.66 13.14 27.78
CA SER A 121 -20.74 12.20 26.66
C SER A 121 -19.45 11.39 26.54
N GLU A 122 -18.30 12.04 26.64
CA GLU A 122 -16.99 11.37 26.60
C GLU A 122 -16.80 10.42 27.79
N GLN A 123 -17.31 10.76 28.97
CA GLN A 123 -17.31 9.88 30.14
C GLN A 123 -18.23 8.65 29.95
N ALA A 124 -19.37 8.80 29.28
CA ALA A 124 -20.24 7.68 28.94
C ALA A 124 -19.59 6.76 27.90
N GLU A 125 -18.99 7.34 26.85
CA GLU A 125 -18.28 6.60 25.81
C GLU A 125 -17.04 5.87 26.36
N ALA A 126 -16.28 6.49 27.26
CA ALA A 126 -15.14 5.85 27.93
C ALA A 126 -15.58 4.65 28.79
N ALA A 127 -16.69 4.79 29.52
CA ALA A 127 -17.25 3.69 30.32
C ALA A 127 -17.74 2.53 29.44
N GLU A 128 -18.34 2.83 28.28
CA GLU A 128 -18.76 1.81 27.30
C GLU A 128 -17.56 1.09 26.67
N GLN A 129 -16.51 1.84 26.29
CA GLN A 129 -15.27 1.27 25.76
C GLN A 129 -14.58 0.36 26.78
N GLU A 130 -14.55 0.77 28.05
CA GLU A 130 -13.97 -0.05 29.12
C GLU A 130 -14.78 -1.33 29.34
N ALA A 131 -16.12 -1.24 29.35
CA ALA A 131 -16.99 -2.42 29.45
C ALA A 131 -16.81 -3.37 28.26
N ALA A 132 -16.64 -2.85 27.04
CA ALA A 132 -16.36 -3.65 25.85
C ALA A 132 -15.01 -4.36 25.95
N ARG A 133 -13.96 -3.67 26.43
CA ARG A 133 -12.64 -4.26 26.65
C ARG A 133 -12.66 -5.36 27.71
N GLN A 134 -13.40 -5.16 28.81
CA GLN A 134 -13.54 -6.17 29.85
C GLN A 134 -14.24 -7.44 29.35
N ARG A 135 -15.26 -7.32 28.49
CA ARG A 135 -15.91 -8.48 27.85
C ARG A 135 -14.95 -9.29 26.99
N LEU A 136 -14.12 -8.60 26.19
CA LEU A 136 -13.12 -9.26 25.35
C LEU A 136 -12.06 -10.00 26.17
N LEU A 137 -11.55 -9.38 27.24
CA LEU A 137 -10.57 -10.02 28.13
C LEU A 137 -11.16 -11.26 28.81
N LYS A 138 -12.41 -11.18 29.29
CA LYS A 138 -13.08 -12.32 29.93
C LYS A 138 -13.33 -13.47 28.95
N GLN A 139 -13.69 -13.17 27.70
CA GLN A 139 -13.84 -14.20 26.66
C GLN A 139 -12.50 -14.87 26.34
N ALA A 140 -11.43 -14.09 26.22
CA ALA A 140 -10.09 -14.62 25.98
C ALA A 140 -9.56 -15.50 27.12
N GLU A 141 -9.92 -15.19 28.37
CA GLU A 141 -9.60 -16.04 29.53
C GLU A 141 -10.38 -17.35 29.50
N ALA A 142 -11.67 -17.31 29.14
CA ALA A 142 -12.50 -18.52 29.03
C ALA A 142 -12.07 -19.45 27.89
N ASP A 143 -11.63 -18.87 26.77
CA ASP A 143 -11.15 -19.63 25.61
C ASP A 143 -9.69 -20.10 25.76
N ARG A 144 -9.04 -19.77 26.89
CA ARG A 144 -7.68 -20.22 27.17
C ARG A 144 -7.68 -21.74 27.40
N ILE A 145 -7.12 -22.48 26.44
CA ILE A 145 -6.90 -23.93 26.56
C ILE A 145 -5.93 -24.20 27.74
N PRO A 146 -6.31 -25.06 28.70
CA PRO A 146 -5.42 -25.47 29.79
C PRO A 146 -4.17 -26.16 29.26
N ALA A 147 -2.99 -25.85 29.80
CA ALA A 147 -1.73 -26.44 29.34
C ALA A 147 -1.67 -27.98 29.45
N ASP A 148 -2.50 -28.58 30.31
CA ASP A 148 -2.61 -30.03 30.48
C ASP A 148 -3.27 -30.71 29.25
N ASP A 149 -4.17 -30.01 28.55
CA ASP A 149 -4.91 -30.52 27.39
C ASP A 149 -4.03 -30.66 26.13
N THR A 150 -2.99 -29.81 26.01
CA THR A 150 -1.98 -29.91 24.94
C THR A 150 -1.03 -31.11 25.08
N THR A 151 -1.05 -31.83 26.20
CA THR A 151 -0.08 -32.90 26.47
C THR A 151 -0.56 -34.29 26.03
N ARG A 152 -1.81 -34.44 25.56
CA ARG A 152 -2.29 -35.72 25.00
C ARG A 152 -1.88 -35.88 23.53
N ALA A 153 -0.58 -35.90 23.27
CA ALA A 153 -0.04 -36.35 22.00
C ALA A 153 -0.40 -37.83 21.80
N VAL A 154 -1.46 -38.10 21.04
CA VAL A 154 -1.78 -39.45 20.56
C VAL A 154 -0.70 -39.82 19.53
N PRO A 155 0.16 -40.82 19.79
CA PRO A 155 1.14 -41.22 18.79
C PRO A 155 0.40 -41.93 17.65
N ASP A 156 0.40 -41.32 16.46
CA ASP A 156 -0.12 -41.91 15.23
C ASP A 156 0.77 -43.10 14.82
N ARG A 157 0.34 -44.30 15.17
CA ARG A 157 1.02 -45.56 14.81
C ARG A 157 0.33 -46.18 13.60
N ARG A 158 0.44 -45.60 12.40
CA ARG A 158 -0.08 -46.29 11.20
C ARG A 158 0.66 -46.13 9.87
N TRP A 159 1.86 -45.53 9.80
CA TRP A 159 2.50 -45.29 8.49
C TRP A 159 3.94 -45.80 8.34
N ARG A 160 4.13 -47.13 8.42
CA ARG A 160 5.28 -47.92 7.89
C ARG A 160 4.79 -49.40 7.78
N ARG A 161 4.80 -50.15 6.67
CA ARG A 161 5.33 -50.07 5.30
C ARG A 161 4.53 -51.04 4.41
N ASP A 162 4.38 -50.67 3.14
CA ASP A 162 4.05 -51.57 2.03
C ASP A 162 5.16 -52.59 1.73
N HIS A 163 4.71 -53.73 1.22
CA HIS A 163 5.41 -54.76 0.43
C HIS A 163 6.07 -54.15 -0.84
N PRO A 164 7.13 -54.76 -1.41
CA PRO A 164 7.09 -56.07 -2.07
C PRO A 164 7.83 -57.18 -1.31
#